data_AF-A0A2J8JIG1-F1
#
_entry.id   AF-A0A2J8JIG1-F1
#
_cell.length_a   1.000
_cell.length_b   1.000
_cell.length_c   1.000
_cell.angle_alpha   90.00
_cell.angle_beta   90.00
_cell.angle_gamma   90.00
#
_symmetry.space_group_name_H-M   'P 1'
#
loop_
_entity.id
_entity.type
_entity.pdbx_description
1 polymer ?
#
loop_
_entity_poly.entity_id
_entity_poly.type
_entity_poly.pdbx_seq_one_letter_code
_entity_poly.pdbx_strand_id
1 'polypeptide(L)' 'MRLSLPLLLLLLGAWAIPGGLGDRAPLTATAPQLDDEEMYSAHMPAHLRCDACRAVAYQRLCSYPPHLPLTEQQS' A
#
# COMPACT_ATOMS: atom_id res chain seq x y z
N MET A 1 14.04 -3.22 -40.81
CA MET A 1 14.19 -2.02 -39.96
C MET A 1 14.53 -2.48 -38.55
N ARG A 2 15.74 -2.19 -38.07
CA ARG A 2 16.18 -2.58 -36.71
C ARG A 2 15.76 -1.47 -35.74
N LEU A 3 14.70 -1.68 -34.95
CA LEU A 3 14.43 -0.78 -33.83
C LEU A 3 15.63 -0.88 -32.89
N SER A 4 16.27 0.26 -32.63
CA SER A 4 17.42 0.33 -31.75
C SER A 4 16.99 -0.10 -30.34
N LEU A 5 17.76 -1.00 -29.73
CA LEU A 5 17.59 -1.46 -28.35
C LEU A 5 17.26 -0.32 -27.35
N PRO A 6 17.89 0.88 -27.41
CA PRO A 6 17.50 1.99 -26.53
C PRO A 6 16.07 2.51 -26.76
N LEU A 7 15.56 2.48 -27.98
CA LEU A 7 14.18 2.90 -28.28
C LEU A 7 13.17 1.88 -27.74
N LEU A 8 13.51 0.59 -27.81
CA LEU A 8 12.72 -0.49 -27.20
C LEU A 8 12.65 -0.32 -25.68
N LEU A 9 13.80 -0.05 -25.05
CA LEU A 9 13.91 0.20 -23.61
C LEU A 9 13.12 1.45 -23.18
N LEU A 10 13.09 2.51 -23.99
CA LEU A 10 12.30 3.71 -23.72
C LEU A 10 10.79 3.42 -23.73
N LEU A 11 10.33 2.61 -24.69
CA LEU A 11 8.93 2.18 -24.80
C LEU A 11 8.51 1.26 -23.64
N LEU A 12 9.43 0.41 -23.16
CA LEU A 12 9.23 -0.45 -21.99
C LEU A 12 9.28 0.33 -20.66
N GLY A 13 10.11 1.36 -20.58
CA GLY A 13 10.29 2.20 -19.38
C GLY A 13 9.11 3.12 -19.06
N ALA A 14 8.21 3.36 -20.02
CA ALA A 14 7.01 4.17 -19.82
C ALA A 14 5.93 3.48 -18.97
N TRP A 15 6.12 2.20 -18.62
CA TRP A 15 5.23 1.44 -17.72
C TRP A 15 5.81 1.22 -16.31
N ALA A 16 6.98 1.80 -16.03
CA ALA A 16 7.48 1.87 -14.67
C ALA A 16 6.62 2.90 -13.90
N ILE A 17 5.76 2.41 -13.01
CA ILE A 17 5.05 3.21 -12.01
C ILE A 17 6.05 4.20 -11.41
N PRO A 18 5.84 5.53 -11.51
CA PRO A 18 6.69 6.52 -10.85
C PRO A 18 6.33 6.53 -9.36
N GLY A 19 6.69 5.47 -8.65
CA GLY A 19 6.55 5.31 -7.21
C GLY A 19 7.93 5.36 -6.57
N GLY A 20 8.57 6.53 -6.63
CA GLY A 20 9.89 6.75 -6.06
C GLY A 20 9.93 6.40 -4.57
N LEU A 21 10.80 5.46 -4.22
CA LEU A 21 11.23 5.11 -2.87
C LEU A 21 12.04 6.23 -2.18
N GLY A 22 11.86 7.51 -2.58
CA GLY A 22 12.83 8.57 -2.32
C GLY A 22 12.31 9.81 -1.56
N ASP A 23 11.00 9.98 -1.36
CA ASP A 23 10.45 11.13 -0.63
C ASP A 23 9.18 10.73 0.13
N ARG A 24 9.32 9.79 1.06
CA ARG A 24 8.27 9.49 2.03
C ARG A 24 8.80 9.92 3.39
N ALA A 25 8.16 10.94 3.96
CA ALA A 25 8.32 11.24 5.37
C ALA A 25 8.32 9.93 6.18
N PRO A 26 9.23 9.77 7.16
CA PRO A 26 9.27 8.56 7.97
C PRO A 26 7.88 8.32 8.54
N LEU A 27 7.31 7.15 8.25
CA LEU A 27 6.05 6.74 8.83
C LEU A 27 6.30 6.57 10.32
N THR A 28 5.84 7.53 11.10
CA THR A 28 5.88 7.45 12.56
C THR A 28 4.60 6.77 13.01
N ALA A 29 4.74 5.68 13.75
CA ALA A 29 3.64 5.00 14.41
C ALA A 29 4.06 4.74 15.85
N THR A 30 3.21 5.14 16.79
CA THR A 30 3.40 4.82 18.20
C THR A 30 2.79 3.45 18.46
N ALA A 31 3.54 2.57 19.13
CA ALA A 31 3.00 1.28 19.55
C ALA A 31 1.85 1.51 20.55
N PRO A 32 0.69 0.84 20.38
CA PRO A 32 -0.41 0.95 21.33
C PRO A 32 0.00 0.35 22.68
N GLN A 33 -0.55 0.91 23.76
CA GLN A 33 -0.42 0.33 25.09
C GLN A 33 -1.35 -0.88 25.18
N LEU A 34 -0.81 -2.01 25.65
CA LEU A 34 -1.53 -3.25 25.88
C LEU A 34 -1.43 -3.55 27.39
N ASP A 35 -2.52 -4.00 27.98
CA ASP A 35 -2.45 -4.56 29.33
C ASP A 35 -1.78 -5.95 29.34
N ASP A 36 -1.48 -6.47 30.53
CA ASP A 36 -0.75 -7.73 30.69
C ASP A 36 -1.53 -8.91 30.07
N GLU A 37 -2.86 -8.91 30.19
CA GLU A 37 -3.71 -9.95 29.61
C GLU A 37 -3.76 -9.87 28.07
N GLU A 38 -3.90 -8.67 27.51
CA GLU A 38 -3.97 -8.41 26.07
C GLU A 38 -2.63 -8.72 25.37
N MET A 39 -1.49 -8.52 26.05
CA MET A 39 -0.17 -8.85 25.52
C MET A 39 0.00 -10.35 25.22
N TYR A 40 -0.62 -11.23 26.01
CA TYR A 40 -0.55 -12.68 25.82
C TYR A 40 -1.78 -13.27 25.13
N SER A 41 -2.78 -12.44 24.81
CA SER A 41 -4.02 -12.87 24.18
C SER A 41 -3.84 -13.06 22.66
N ALA A 42 -4.44 -14.13 22.13
CA ALA A 42 -4.56 -14.33 20.68
C ALA A 42 -5.72 -13.51 20.07
N HIS A 43 -6.51 -12.82 20.90
CA HIS A 43 -7.64 -12.01 20.45
C HIS A 43 -7.24 -10.55 20.26
N MET A 44 -7.77 -9.92 19.21
CA MET A 44 -7.56 -8.49 18.95
C MET A 44 -8.22 -7.63 20.07
N PRO A 45 -7.44 -6.75 20.74
CA PRO A 45 -7.93 -5.80 21.74
C PRO A 45 -9.12 -4.99 21.23
N ALA A 46 -10.13 -4.78 22.07
CA ALA A 46 -11.37 -4.12 21.64
C ALA A 46 -11.11 -2.69 21.13
N HIS A 47 -10.17 -1.98 21.75
CA HIS A 47 -9.84 -0.60 21.44
C HIS A 47 -8.99 -0.44 20.16
N LEU A 48 -8.41 -1.53 19.63
CA LEU A 48 -7.59 -1.51 18.40
C LEU A 48 -8.31 -2.08 17.16
N ARG A 49 -9.57 -2.52 17.29
CA ARG A 49 -10.28 -3.20 16.20
C ARG A 49 -10.45 -2.34 14.94
N CYS A 50 -10.80 -1.06 15.10
CA CYS A 50 -10.98 -0.15 13.97
C CYS A 50 -9.69 0.04 13.17
N ASP A 51 -8.56 0.23 13.86
CA ASP A 51 -7.26 0.42 13.24
C ASP A 51 -6.76 -0.87 12.59
N ALA A 52 -6.96 -2.02 13.23
CA ALA A 52 -6.68 -3.32 12.66
C ALA A 52 -7.45 -3.57 11.35
N CYS A 53 -8.76 -3.31 11.34
CA CYS A 53 -9.58 -3.44 10.13
C CYS A 53 -9.07 -2.53 9.01
N ARG A 54 -8.72 -1.29 9.32
CA ARG A 54 -8.14 -0.34 8.36
C ARG A 54 -6.81 -0.85 7.82
N ALA A 55 -5.92 -1.35 8.66
CA ALA A 55 -4.63 -1.91 8.27
C ALA A 55 -4.79 -3.12 7.33
N VAL A 56 -5.70 -4.06 7.64
CA VAL A 56 -5.99 -5.20 6.77
C VAL A 56 -6.59 -4.73 5.45
N ALA A 57 -7.52 -3.77 5.47
CA ALA A 57 -8.11 -3.23 4.25
C ALA A 57 -7.05 -2.58 3.35
N TYR A 58 -6.13 -1.78 3.91
CA TYR A 58 -4.98 -1.25 3.18
C TYR A 58 -4.08 -2.36 2.66
N GLN A 59 -3.76 -3.38 3.46
CA GLN A 59 -2.91 -4.48 3.02
C GLN A 59 -3.54 -5.23 1.85
N ARG A 60 -4.84 -5.52 1.89
CA ARG A 60 -5.55 -6.16 0.78
C ARG A 60 -5.60 -5.24 -0.43
N LEU A 61 -5.96 -3.96 -0.26
CA LEU A 61 -6.03 -2.97 -1.34
C LEU A 61 -4.68 -2.73 -2.02
N CYS A 62 -3.60 -2.69 -1.24
CA CYS A 62 -2.24 -2.52 -1.75
C CYS A 62 -1.61 -3.81 -2.29
N SER A 63 -2.17 -4.99 -1.98
CA SER A 63 -1.68 -6.28 -2.51
C SER A 63 -2.36 -6.70 -3.83
N TYR A 64 -3.54 -6.18 -4.15
CA TYR A 64 -4.14 -6.35 -5.47
C TYR A 64 -3.58 -5.29 -6.43
N PRO A 65 -3.18 -5.65 -7.67
CA PRO A 65 -2.83 -4.64 -8.66
C PRO A 65 -4.06 -3.75 -8.91
N PRO A 66 -3.93 -2.41 -8.89
CA PRO A 66 -5.07 -1.54 -9.11
C PRO A 66 -5.53 -1.69 -10.56
N HIS A 67 -6.62 -2.42 -10.77
CA HIS A 67 -7.38 -2.30 -12.02
C HIS A 67 -8.10 -0.95 -12.01
N LEU A 68 -7.47 0.07 -12.60
CA LEU A 68 -8.11 1.19 -13.31
C LEU A 68 -9.01 2.15 -12.48
N PRO A 69 -9.44 3.30 -13.03
CA PRO A 69 -9.36 4.59 -12.35
C PRO A 69 -10.68 4.99 -11.67
N LEU A 70 -10.57 5.80 -10.62
CA LEU A 70 -11.68 6.54 -10.00
C LEU A 70 -12.13 7.72 -10.90
N THR A 71 -12.55 7.47 -12.14
CA THR A 71 -13.08 8.52 -13.03
C THR A 71 -14.52 8.29 -13.48
N GLU A 72 -15.25 7.33 -12.89
CA GLU A 72 -16.70 7.18 -13.08
C GLU A 72 -17.41 6.97 -11.72
N GLN A 73 -17.44 8.00 -10.88
CA GLN A 73 -18.37 8.02 -9.74
C GLN A 73 -19.06 9.36 -9.53
N GLN A 74 -19.16 10.18 -10.58
CA GLN A 74 -20.05 11.34 -10.66
C GLN A 74 -20.66 11.40 -12.06
N SER A 75 -21.83 10.76 -12.20
CA SER A 75 -22.84 11.01 -13.24
C SER A 75 -24.17 11.11 -12.51
#